data_AF-A0AAF5CQP1-F1
#
_entry.id   AF-A0AAF5CQP1-F1
#
_cell.length_a   1.000
_cell.length_b   1.000
_cell.length_c   1.000
_cell.angle_alpha   90.00
_cell.angle_beta   90.00
_cell.angle_gamma   90.00
#
_symmetry.space_group_name_H-M   'P 1'
#
loop_
_entity.id
_entity.type
_entity.pdbx_description
1 polymer ?
#
loop_
_entity_poly.entity_id
_entity_poly.type
_entity_poly.pdbx_seq_one_letter_code
_entity_poly.pdbx_strand_id
1 'polypeptide(L)'
;MIGSVNDVSLYFKELSNSLELMERVIYKGNNSFRHIKFFDSFKQTYRQVNKFFIKSKLQEATVDVLRQLPDDNCQDLHPRSRKKLELFLNRIEEMDEVYTRLKMGPMKRMVKEATAILEVQHHIAFCQVSLGVMGEINKGISDIVNLLKKYEVIIKQAIS
;
A
#
# COMPACT_ATOMS: atom_id res chain seq x y z
N MET A 1 -1.11 10.38 21.12
CA MET A 1 -1.85 9.82 19.96
C MET A 1 -2.02 10.76 18.76
N ILE A 2 -2.02 12.08 18.89
CA ILE A 2 -2.26 12.97 17.73
C ILE A 2 -1.15 12.85 16.66
N GLY A 3 0.10 12.62 17.06
CA GLY A 3 1.21 12.37 16.13
C GLY A 3 1.00 11.13 15.26
N SER A 4 0.51 10.02 15.82
CA SER A 4 0.34 8.76 15.08
C SER A 4 -0.77 8.82 14.04
N VAL A 5 -1.83 9.60 14.27
CA VAL A 5 -2.93 9.81 13.31
C VAL A 5 -2.49 10.68 12.12
N ASN A 6 -1.67 11.69 12.37
CA ASN A 6 -1.12 12.54 11.32
C ASN A 6 -0.18 11.75 10.41
N ASP A 7 0.67 10.90 10.98
CA ASP A 7 1.59 10.05 10.22
C ASP A 7 0.82 9.08 9.31
N VAL A 8 -0.20 8.39 9.84
CA VAL A 8 -1.07 7.51 9.03
C VAL A 8 -1.65 8.29 7.85
N SER A 9 -2.22 9.47 8.10
CA SER A 9 -2.86 10.26 7.05
C SER A 9 -1.87 10.75 5.99
N LEU A 10 -0.64 11.07 6.39
CA LEU A 10 0.41 11.47 5.47
C LEU A 10 0.79 10.33 4.51
N TYR A 11 1.09 9.14 5.03
CA TYR A 11 1.49 7.99 4.20
C TYR A 11 0.39 7.58 3.21
N PHE A 12 -0.88 7.59 3.62
CA PHE A 12 -1.99 7.27 2.72
C PHE A 12 -2.20 8.37 1.66
N LYS A 13 -1.99 9.64 2.00
CA LYS A 13 -2.04 10.74 1.03
C LYS A 13 -0.92 10.63 -0.01
N GLU A 14 0.30 10.33 0.42
CA GLU A 14 1.43 10.10 -0.48
C GLU A 14 1.16 8.94 -1.44
N LEU A 15 0.69 7.78 -0.94
CA LEU A 15 0.32 6.66 -1.79
C LEU A 15 -0.82 7.01 -2.77
N SER A 16 -1.83 7.77 -2.33
CA SER A 16 -2.91 8.23 -3.19
C SER A 16 -2.40 9.09 -4.34
N ASN A 17 -1.49 10.03 -4.06
CA ASN A 17 -0.87 10.87 -5.10
C ASN A 17 -0.08 10.02 -6.12
N SER A 18 0.69 9.04 -5.66
CA SER A 18 1.41 8.12 -6.56
C SER A 18 0.44 7.28 -7.39
N LEU A 19 -0.70 6.85 -6.83
CA LEU A 19 -1.73 6.11 -7.57
C LEU A 19 -2.42 6.96 -8.62
N GLU A 20 -2.69 8.23 -8.34
CA GLU A 20 -3.22 9.16 -9.35
C GLU A 20 -2.23 9.37 -10.50
N LEU A 21 -0.93 9.49 -10.19
CA LEU A 21 0.10 9.55 -11.22
C LEU A 21 0.12 8.26 -12.05
N MET A 22 0.03 7.10 -11.39
CA MET A 22 -0.05 5.80 -12.04
C MET A 22 -1.27 5.69 -12.97
N GLU A 23 -2.43 6.19 -12.54
CA GLU A 23 -3.64 6.22 -13.36
C GLU A 23 -3.48 7.11 -14.59
N ARG A 24 -2.83 8.27 -14.46
CA ARG A 24 -2.52 9.15 -15.62
C ARG A 24 -1.57 8.47 -16.60
N VAL A 25 -0.57 7.75 -16.12
CA VAL A 25 0.34 6.96 -16.97
C VAL A 25 -0.44 5.85 -17.68
N ILE A 26 -1.33 5.16 -16.98
CA ILE A 26 -2.21 4.15 -17.58
C ILE A 26 -3.07 4.79 -18.67
N TYR A 27 -3.74 5.91 -18.39
CA TYR A 27 -4.59 6.57 -19.37
C TYR A 27 -3.83 6.92 -20.66
N LYS A 28 -2.65 7.56 -20.53
CA LYS A 28 -1.81 7.93 -21.68
C LYS A 28 -1.26 6.72 -22.43
N GLY A 29 -0.91 5.64 -21.71
CA GLY A 29 -0.34 4.44 -22.30
C GLY A 29 -1.35 3.49 -22.93
N ASN A 30 -2.65 3.61 -22.63
CA ASN A 30 -3.64 2.59 -22.96
C ASN A 30 -3.90 2.40 -24.46
N ASN A 31 -3.54 3.36 -25.30
CA ASN A 31 -3.64 3.23 -26.75
C ASN A 31 -2.39 2.58 -27.37
N SER A 32 -1.22 2.87 -26.82
CA SER A 32 0.06 2.41 -27.37
C SER A 32 0.52 1.06 -26.79
N PHE A 33 0.19 0.78 -25.53
CA PHE A 33 0.77 -0.32 -24.76
C PHE A 33 -0.26 -1.35 -24.30
N ARG A 34 -1.51 -1.28 -24.78
CA ARG A 34 -2.65 -2.07 -24.27
C ARG A 34 -2.36 -3.56 -24.13
N HIS A 35 -1.65 -4.12 -25.11
CA HIS A 35 -1.36 -5.55 -25.26
C HIS A 35 0.06 -5.92 -24.83
N ILE A 36 0.81 -4.99 -24.23
CA ILE A 36 2.16 -5.25 -23.78
C ILE A 36 2.15 -5.73 -22.32
N LYS A 37 2.85 -6.83 -22.05
CA LYS A 37 2.87 -7.52 -20.76
C LYS A 37 3.30 -6.64 -19.58
N PHE A 38 4.28 -5.74 -19.78
CA PHE A 38 4.69 -4.81 -18.72
C PHE A 38 3.52 -3.92 -18.31
N PHE A 39 2.73 -3.45 -19.28
CA PHE A 39 1.62 -2.53 -19.07
C PHE A 39 0.42 -3.23 -18.43
N ASP A 40 0.17 -4.51 -18.76
CA ASP A 40 -0.80 -5.33 -18.05
C ASP A 40 -0.43 -5.53 -16.58
N SER A 41 0.86 -5.80 -16.31
CA SER A 41 1.38 -5.92 -14.94
C SER A 41 1.31 -4.59 -14.18
N PHE A 42 1.53 -3.47 -14.88
CA PHE A 42 1.37 -2.12 -14.35
C PHE A 42 -0.09 -1.85 -13.94
N LYS A 43 -1.06 -2.07 -14.86
CA LYS A 43 -2.51 -1.98 -14.57
C LYS A 43 -2.95 -2.94 -13.46
N GLN A 44 -2.37 -4.14 -13.39
CA GLN A 44 -2.68 -5.11 -12.34
C GLN A 44 -2.24 -4.60 -10.96
N THR A 45 -1.06 -4.00 -10.87
CA THR A 45 -0.56 -3.40 -9.63
C THR A 45 -1.47 -2.27 -9.19
N TYR A 46 -1.80 -1.31 -10.08
CA TYR A 46 -2.75 -0.23 -9.77
C TYR A 46 -4.06 -0.76 -9.18
N ARG A 47 -4.69 -1.75 -9.85
CA ARG A 47 -5.96 -2.32 -9.41
C ARG A 47 -5.89 -2.94 -8.02
N GLN A 48 -4.82 -3.69 -7.74
CA GLN A 48 -4.67 -4.36 -6.45
C GLN A 48 -4.33 -3.37 -5.33
N VAL A 49 -3.41 -2.43 -5.56
CA VAL A 49 -3.06 -1.41 -4.56
C VAL A 49 -4.28 -0.53 -4.27
N ASN A 50 -4.99 -0.03 -5.29
CA ASN A 50 -6.20 0.75 -5.11
C ASN A 50 -7.29 -0.04 -4.35
N LYS A 51 -7.48 -1.33 -4.66
CA LYS A 51 -8.44 -2.19 -3.96
C LYS A 51 -8.09 -2.34 -2.47
N PHE A 52 -6.85 -2.70 -2.15
CA PHE A 52 -6.48 -3.14 -0.80
C PHE A 52 -6.04 -2.02 0.13
N PHE A 53 -5.50 -0.90 -0.39
CA PHE A 53 -5.03 0.21 0.44
C PHE A 53 -6.03 1.37 0.47
N ILE A 54 -6.63 1.73 -0.67
CA ILE A 54 -7.49 2.91 -0.76
C ILE A 54 -8.96 2.54 -0.58
N LYS A 55 -9.53 1.73 -1.49
CA LYS A 55 -10.95 1.37 -1.48
C LYS A 55 -11.37 0.53 -0.27
N SER A 56 -10.44 -0.16 0.37
CA SER A 56 -10.68 -0.93 1.58
C SER A 56 -10.90 -0.05 2.83
N LYS A 57 -10.71 1.28 2.72
CA LYS A 57 -10.78 2.24 3.83
C LYS A 57 -9.79 1.90 4.95
N LEU A 58 -8.62 1.37 4.58
CA LEU A 58 -7.60 0.94 5.55
C LEU A 58 -7.12 2.09 6.44
N GLN A 59 -6.99 3.30 5.90
CA GLN A 59 -6.64 4.49 6.68
C GLN A 59 -7.64 4.74 7.82
N GLU A 60 -8.94 4.80 7.49
CA GLU A 60 -10.03 5.05 8.44
C GLU A 60 -10.03 3.96 9.53
N ALA A 61 -9.95 2.70 9.12
CA ALA A 61 -9.89 1.57 10.03
C ALA A 61 -8.68 1.64 10.98
N THR A 62 -7.51 2.03 10.46
CA THR A 62 -6.28 2.18 11.26
C THR A 62 -6.46 3.29 12.31
N VAL A 63 -6.98 4.46 11.90
CA VAL A 63 -7.19 5.59 12.82
C VAL A 63 -8.21 5.23 13.91
N ASP A 64 -9.31 4.59 13.55
CA ASP A 64 -10.35 4.23 14.53
C ASP A 64 -9.87 3.18 15.54
N VAL A 65 -9.00 2.27 15.12
CA VAL A 65 -8.39 1.28 16.00
C VAL A 65 -7.35 1.92 16.92
N LEU A 66 -6.53 2.84 16.42
CA LEU A 66 -5.57 3.55 17.27
C LEU A 66 -6.25 4.36 18.38
N ARG A 67 -7.46 4.87 18.14
CA ARG A 67 -8.28 5.53 19.17
C ARG A 67 -8.81 4.59 20.26
N GLN A 68 -8.68 3.26 20.09
CA GLN A 68 -9.08 2.29 21.11
C GLN A 68 -7.93 1.99 22.10
N LEU A 69 -6.70 2.40 21.80
CA LEU A 69 -5.58 2.25 22.72
C LEU A 69 -5.79 3.18 23.92
N PRO A 70 -5.35 2.79 25.13
CA PRO A 70 -5.40 3.66 26.28
C PRO A 70 -4.27 4.70 26.19
N ASP A 71 -4.48 5.89 26.76
CA ASP A 71 -3.45 6.93 26.82
C ASP A 71 -2.31 6.56 27.78
N ASP A 72 -2.60 5.73 28.79
CA ASP A 72 -1.64 5.20 29.77
C ASP A 72 -1.70 3.68 29.84
N ASN A 73 -0.53 3.04 29.97
CA ASN A 73 -0.35 1.58 30.02
C ASN A 73 -1.01 0.89 31.23
N CYS A 74 -1.60 1.64 32.16
CA CYS A 74 -2.19 1.13 33.39
C CYS A 74 -3.73 1.13 33.40
N GLN A 75 -4.38 1.44 32.27
CA GLN A 75 -5.84 1.40 32.18
C GLN A 75 -6.32 0.05 31.65
N ASP A 76 -7.25 -0.58 32.38
CA ASP A 76 -7.92 -1.79 31.92
C ASP A 76 -8.63 -1.54 30.58
N LEU A 77 -8.23 -2.31 29.59
CA LEU A 77 -8.77 -2.20 28.25
C LEU A 77 -10.20 -2.76 28.20
N HIS A 78 -11.18 -1.92 27.90
CA HIS A 78 -12.57 -2.36 27.82
C HIS A 78 -12.71 -3.56 26.85
N PRO A 79 -13.49 -4.62 27.18
CA PRO A 79 -13.56 -5.84 26.36
C PRO A 79 -13.91 -5.60 24.87
N ARG A 80 -14.75 -4.60 24.59
CA ARG A 80 -15.07 -4.21 23.20
C ARG A 80 -13.87 -3.60 22.47
N SER A 81 -13.04 -2.81 23.14
CA SER A 81 -11.81 -2.23 22.59
C SER A 81 -10.79 -3.34 22.31
N ARG A 82 -10.63 -4.28 23.25
CA ARG A 82 -9.79 -5.47 23.07
C ARG A 82 -10.16 -6.25 21.82
N LYS A 83 -11.43 -6.59 21.65
CA LYS A 83 -11.91 -7.33 20.47
C LYS A 83 -11.67 -6.59 19.15
N LYS A 84 -11.80 -5.26 19.13
CA LYS A 84 -11.50 -4.45 17.93
C LYS A 84 -10.01 -4.47 17.59
N LEU A 85 -9.15 -4.39 18.61
CA LEU A 85 -7.70 -4.44 18.44
C LEU A 85 -7.25 -5.83 17.94
N GLU A 86 -7.79 -6.91 18.50
CA GLU A 86 -7.54 -8.30 18.04
C GLU A 86 -7.95 -8.50 16.58
N LEU A 87 -9.13 -8.00 16.17
CA LEU A 87 -9.57 -8.05 14.77
C LEU A 87 -8.64 -7.26 13.84
N PHE A 88 -8.07 -6.17 14.33
CA PHE A 88 -7.14 -5.37 13.54
C PHE A 88 -5.77 -6.03 13.39
N LEU A 89 -5.30 -6.80 14.39
CA LEU A 89 -4.08 -7.61 14.26
C LEU A 89 -4.19 -8.59 13.08
N ASN A 90 -5.31 -9.30 12.96
CA ASN A 90 -5.55 -10.20 11.81
C ASN A 90 -5.49 -9.43 10.48
N ARG A 91 -6.03 -8.21 10.46
CA ARG A 91 -6.01 -7.37 9.25
C ARG A 91 -4.60 -6.88 8.91
N ILE A 92 -3.72 -6.67 9.89
CA ILE A 92 -2.30 -6.36 9.63
C ILE A 92 -1.61 -7.55 8.96
N GLU A 93 -1.83 -8.77 9.44
CA GLU A 93 -1.28 -9.99 8.83
C GLU A 93 -1.77 -10.17 7.39
N GLU A 94 -3.07 -10.00 7.14
CA GLU A 94 -3.64 -10.03 5.78
C GLU A 94 -2.97 -9.00 4.85
N MET A 95 -2.68 -7.79 5.37
CA MET A 95 -2.02 -6.74 4.59
C MET A 95 -0.56 -7.07 4.25
N ASP A 96 0.15 -7.77 5.14
CA ASP A 96 1.52 -8.23 4.86
C ASP A 96 1.54 -9.30 3.75
N GLU A 97 0.55 -10.20 3.75
CA GLU A 97 0.39 -11.16 2.65
C GLU A 97 0.08 -10.47 1.32
N VAL A 98 -0.83 -9.50 1.33
CA VAL A 98 -1.18 -8.71 0.14
C VAL A 98 0.06 -8.00 -0.40
N TYR A 99 0.83 -7.35 0.48
CA TYR A 99 2.07 -6.68 0.10
C TYR A 99 3.08 -7.65 -0.52
N THR A 100 3.28 -8.81 0.09
CA THR A 100 4.18 -9.85 -0.43
C THR A 100 3.73 -10.34 -1.80
N ARG A 101 2.42 -10.60 -1.99
CA ARG A 101 1.85 -11.02 -3.28
C ARG A 101 2.00 -9.95 -4.36
N LEU A 102 1.80 -8.67 -4.02
CA LEU A 102 2.01 -7.54 -4.93
C LEU A 102 3.46 -7.45 -5.41
N LYS A 103 4.41 -7.51 -4.46
CA LYS A 103 5.84 -7.40 -4.71
C LYS A 103 6.37 -8.55 -5.56
N MET A 104 6.01 -9.77 -5.20
CA MET A 104 6.48 -10.99 -5.88
C MET A 104 5.73 -11.32 -7.16
N GLY A 105 4.51 -10.78 -7.32
CA GLY A 105 3.66 -11.00 -8.49
C GLY A 105 3.79 -9.88 -9.51
N PRO A 106 2.81 -8.97 -9.57
CA PRO A 106 2.71 -7.99 -10.66
C PRO A 106 3.88 -6.99 -10.69
N MET A 107 4.46 -6.59 -9.55
CA MET A 107 5.59 -5.66 -9.54
C MET A 107 6.85 -6.29 -10.14
N LYS A 108 7.23 -7.48 -9.68
CA LYS A 108 8.37 -8.24 -10.23
C LYS A 108 8.21 -8.50 -11.73
N ARG A 109 7.00 -8.87 -12.18
CA ARG A 109 6.71 -9.03 -13.61
C ARG A 109 6.85 -7.72 -14.37
N MET A 110 6.31 -6.62 -13.86
CA MET A 110 6.39 -5.32 -14.52
C MET A 110 7.85 -4.91 -14.73
N VAL A 111 8.70 -5.03 -13.70
CA VAL A 111 10.13 -4.70 -13.82
C VAL A 111 10.80 -5.58 -14.87
N LYS A 112 10.60 -6.92 -14.80
CA LYS A 112 11.19 -7.85 -15.77
C LYS A 112 10.80 -7.51 -17.22
N GLU A 113 9.52 -7.31 -17.47
CA GLU A 113 8.99 -7.05 -18.82
C GLU A 113 9.36 -5.64 -19.32
N ALA A 114 9.41 -4.64 -18.43
CA ALA A 114 9.84 -3.30 -18.80
C ALA A 114 11.34 -3.28 -19.16
N THR A 115 12.19 -3.95 -18.39
CA THR A 115 13.63 -4.04 -18.67
C THR A 115 13.90 -4.69 -20.02
N ALA A 116 13.14 -5.73 -20.39
CA ALA A 116 13.27 -6.39 -21.69
C ALA A 116 12.92 -5.49 -22.89
N ILE A 117 12.11 -4.44 -22.67
CA ILE A 117 11.65 -3.53 -23.73
C ILE A 117 12.44 -2.20 -23.71
N LEU A 118 13.22 -1.92 -22.67
CA LEU A 118 14.09 -0.73 -22.61
C LEU A 118 15.15 -0.71 -23.72
N GLU A 119 15.47 -1.85 -24.33
CA GLU A 119 16.36 -1.90 -25.50
C GLU A 119 15.69 -1.38 -26.78
N VAL A 120 14.36 -1.24 -26.78
CA VAL A 120 13.57 -0.72 -27.91
C VAL A 120 13.43 0.81 -27.78
N GLN A 121 14.24 1.55 -28.53
CA GLN A 121 14.36 3.02 -28.46
C GLN A 121 13.03 3.79 -28.40
N HIS A 122 12.00 3.34 -29.12
CA HIS A 122 10.71 4.03 -29.21
C HIS A 122 9.87 4.02 -27.93
N HIS A 123 10.20 3.18 -26.94
CA HIS A 123 9.39 3.02 -25.72
C HIS A 123 10.12 3.39 -24.43
N ILE A 124 11.42 3.73 -24.52
CA ILE A 124 12.29 3.95 -23.37
C ILE A 124 11.68 4.96 -22.38
N ALA A 125 11.28 6.14 -22.86
CA ALA A 125 10.76 7.19 -21.99
C ALA A 125 9.52 6.74 -21.21
N PHE A 126 8.58 6.07 -21.88
CA PHE A 126 7.36 5.59 -21.22
C PHE A 126 7.66 4.47 -20.21
N CYS A 127 8.55 3.54 -20.57
CA CYS A 127 9.00 2.47 -19.67
C CYS A 127 9.72 3.04 -18.43
N GLN A 128 10.60 4.03 -18.60
CA GLN A 128 11.30 4.70 -17.50
C GLN A 128 10.33 5.41 -16.57
N VAL A 129 9.36 6.17 -17.10
CA VAL A 129 8.32 6.81 -16.28
C VAL A 129 7.51 5.75 -15.53
N SER A 130 7.11 4.68 -16.21
CA SER A 130 6.34 3.59 -15.57
C SER A 130 7.14 2.91 -14.46
N LEU A 131 8.45 2.70 -14.64
CA LEU A 131 9.34 2.13 -13.63
C LEU A 131 9.50 3.08 -12.43
N GLY A 132 9.65 4.39 -12.68
CA GLY A 132 9.71 5.40 -11.63
C GLY A 132 8.46 5.40 -10.76
N VAL A 133 7.28 5.46 -11.40
CA VAL A 133 5.99 5.39 -10.70
C VAL A 133 5.83 4.06 -9.94
N MET A 134 6.26 2.95 -10.51
CA MET A 134 6.24 1.66 -9.80
C MET A 134 7.12 1.69 -8.54
N GLY A 135 8.28 2.34 -8.60
CA GLY A 135 9.15 2.56 -7.45
C GLY A 135 8.47 3.36 -6.34
N GLU A 136 7.80 4.45 -6.70
CA GLU A 136 7.03 5.28 -5.75
C GLU A 136 5.89 4.49 -5.11
N ILE A 137 5.12 3.73 -5.90
CA ILE A 137 4.05 2.86 -5.39
C ILE A 137 4.62 1.83 -4.42
N ASN A 138 5.71 1.16 -4.78
CA ASN A 138 6.35 0.17 -3.91
C ASN A 138 6.86 0.79 -2.60
N LYS A 139 7.42 2.00 -2.65
CA LYS A 139 7.81 2.74 -1.44
C LYS A 139 6.59 3.04 -0.57
N GLY A 140 5.55 3.65 -1.13
CA GLY A 140 4.34 4.03 -0.39
C GLY A 140 3.65 2.85 0.29
N ILE A 141 3.49 1.71 -0.39
CA ILE A 141 2.92 0.50 0.24
C ILE A 141 3.85 -0.06 1.33
N SER A 142 5.17 -0.03 1.14
CA SER A 142 6.12 -0.54 2.12
C SER A 142 6.12 0.32 3.37
N ASP A 143 6.03 1.64 3.24
CA ASP A 143 5.98 2.57 4.36
C ASP A 143 4.71 2.35 5.19
N ILE A 144 3.55 2.17 4.54
CA ILE A 144 2.29 1.83 5.21
C ILE A 144 2.38 0.48 5.93
N VAL A 145 2.91 -0.56 5.29
CA VAL A 145 3.04 -1.89 5.93
C VAL A 145 3.98 -1.83 7.13
N ASN A 146 5.11 -1.13 7.01
CA ASN A 146 6.03 -0.95 8.13
C ASN A 146 5.39 -0.17 9.28
N LEU A 147 4.57 0.83 8.99
CA LEU A 147 3.78 1.55 9.99
C LEU A 147 2.78 0.62 10.70
N LEU A 148 2.05 -0.20 9.93
CA LEU A 148 1.11 -1.17 10.49
C LEU A 148 1.82 -2.19 11.40
N LYS A 149 3.00 -2.69 11.01
CA LYS A 149 3.82 -3.58 11.85
C LYS A 149 4.28 -2.92 13.15
N LYS A 150 4.57 -1.62 13.15
CA LYS A 150 4.84 -0.87 14.39
C LYS A 150 3.62 -0.85 15.30
N TYR A 151 2.43 -0.61 14.74
CA TYR A 151 1.19 -0.65 15.51
C TYR A 151 0.84 -2.04 15.99
N GLU A 152 1.16 -3.09 15.23
CA GLU A 152 1.00 -4.48 15.66
C GLU A 152 1.68 -4.74 17.01
N VAL A 153 2.92 -4.27 17.17
CA VAL A 153 3.68 -4.40 18.42
C VAL A 153 3.00 -3.66 19.57
N ILE A 154 2.59 -2.40 19.33
CA ILE A 154 1.91 -1.57 20.34
C ILE A 154 0.58 -2.21 20.77
N ILE A 155 -0.18 -2.71 19.81
CA ILE A 155 -1.47 -3.36 20.06
C ILE A 155 -1.26 -4.66 20.86
N LYS A 156 -0.29 -5.50 20.49
CA LYS A 156 0.04 -6.72 21.24
C LYS A 156 0.43 -6.41 22.69
N GLN A 157 1.19 -5.34 22.92
CA GLN A 157 1.55 -4.88 24.26
C GLN A 157 0.34 -4.40 25.07
N ALA A 158 -0.60 -3.69 24.45
CA ALA A 158 -1.80 -3.18 25.13
C ALA A 158 -2.85 -4.26 25.45
N ILE A 159 -2.82 -5.40 24.76
CA ILE A 159 -3.75 -6.53 24.98
C ILE A 159 -3.21 -7.54 26.00
N SER A 160 -1.89 -7.65 26.11
CA SER A 160 -1.20 -8.61 27.00
C SER A 160 -1.41 -8.27 28.46
#